data_AF-X1RR83-F1
#
_entry.id   AF-X1RR83-F1
#
_cell.length_a   1.000
_cell.length_b   1.000
_cell.length_c   1.000
_cell.angle_alpha   90.00
_cell.angle_beta   90.00
_cell.angle_gamma   90.00
#
_symmetry.space_group_name_H-M   'P 1'
#
loop_
_entity.id
_entity.type
_entity.pdbx_description
1 polymer ?
#
loop_
_entity_poly.entity_id
_entity_poly.type
_entity_poly.pdbx_seq_one_letter_code
_entity_poly.pdbx_strand_id
1 'polypeptide(L)'
;VKKCGGRNIKLAPISGQVFCDLDDAGASKLQSVPGLAVKLLKRVKSQDTLGGIIPPEPGPGPLEVPIYASSQVSLASELFYLRSALDPPITGKNITIAILDSGIRHTHEGLKNKVIYEANFSNSPTCEDIFDHGTGVAYCAVGGRHSVGEEGGAAPGAQVWNIKVLDDNGEGDEENVVMAIEHCIDRKRKLMESGLLENDPQIANFMNLSWGAPDDGDPDNPIRLVCKAAFEARIGSVVAAGNGGPAPGSLMSPACDLNTVAVGAVTFVPFEVWEFSSRGPTKEGLIKPDVVFYGIFTSLHPRDYANFYGR
;
A
#
# COMPACT_ATOMS: atom_id res chain seq x y z
N VAL A 1 -23.53 19.14 -8.63
CA VAL A 1 -22.24 19.87 -8.49
C VAL A 1 -22.23 21.27 -9.12
N LYS A 2 -22.14 21.45 -10.45
CA LYS A 2 -22.02 22.80 -11.08
C LYS A 2 -23.11 23.81 -10.66
N LYS A 3 -24.38 23.39 -10.61
CA LYS A 3 -25.51 24.23 -10.14
C LYS A 3 -25.44 24.65 -8.65
N CYS A 4 -24.51 24.07 -7.90
CA CYS A 4 -24.25 24.35 -6.50
C CYS A 4 -22.93 25.13 -6.30
N GLY A 5 -22.30 25.62 -7.37
CA GLY A 5 -21.06 26.40 -7.28
C GLY A 5 -19.77 25.57 -7.21
N GLY A 6 -19.84 24.27 -7.45
CA GLY A 6 -18.68 23.38 -7.36
C GLY A 6 -17.54 23.77 -8.31
N ARG A 7 -16.32 23.82 -7.79
CA ARG A 7 -15.07 24.08 -8.51
C ARG A 7 -14.15 22.86 -8.46
N ASN A 8 -13.07 22.86 -9.24
CA ASN A 8 -12.06 21.78 -9.27
C ASN A 8 -12.68 20.37 -9.38
N ILE A 9 -13.68 20.24 -10.26
CA ILE A 9 -14.49 19.04 -10.34
C ILE A 9 -13.67 17.90 -10.98
N LYS A 10 -13.45 16.83 -10.22
CA LYS A 10 -12.85 15.58 -10.71
C LYS A 10 -13.91 14.47 -10.72
N LEU A 11 -13.87 13.64 -11.76
CA LEU A 11 -14.81 12.54 -11.94
C LEU A 11 -14.07 11.21 -11.77
N ALA A 12 -14.65 10.34 -10.96
CA ALA A 12 -14.22 8.96 -10.77
C ALA A 12 -15.38 8.05 -11.23
N PRO A 13 -15.58 7.91 -12.56
CA PRO A 13 -16.76 7.26 -13.12
C PRO A 13 -16.82 5.76 -12.87
N ILE A 14 -15.69 5.08 -12.64
CA ILE A 14 -15.66 3.62 -12.43
C ILE A 14 -16.26 3.26 -11.06
N SER A 15 -15.94 4.06 -10.04
CA SER A 15 -16.45 3.95 -8.68
C SER A 15 -17.71 4.79 -8.43
N GLY A 16 -18.15 5.57 -9.41
CA GLY A 16 -19.39 6.36 -9.34
C GLY A 16 -19.28 7.62 -8.49
N GLN A 17 -18.09 8.19 -8.34
CA GLN A 17 -17.81 9.30 -7.42
C GLN A 17 -17.51 10.62 -8.16
N VAL A 18 -17.80 11.73 -7.49
CA VAL A 18 -17.50 13.09 -7.98
C VAL A 18 -16.90 13.91 -6.86
N PHE A 19 -15.71 14.45 -7.08
CA PHE A 19 -15.01 15.32 -6.15
C PHE A 19 -15.08 16.77 -6.62
N CYS A 20 -15.23 17.71 -5.69
CA CYS A 20 -15.27 19.14 -5.99
C CYS A 20 -15.10 19.99 -4.74
N ASP A 21 -14.61 21.22 -4.94
CA ASP A 21 -14.61 22.25 -3.91
C ASP A 21 -15.97 22.96 -3.85
N LEU A 22 -16.55 23.06 -2.66
CA LEU A 22 -17.81 23.75 -2.38
C LEU A 22 -17.67 24.63 -1.14
N ASP A 23 -18.44 25.71 -1.07
CA ASP A 23 -18.71 26.42 0.18
C ASP A 23 -19.87 25.73 0.94
N ASP A 24 -20.11 26.15 2.18
CA ASP A 24 -21.13 25.53 3.05
C ASP A 24 -22.54 25.59 2.43
N ALA A 25 -22.86 26.67 1.73
CA ALA A 25 -24.14 26.86 1.06
C ALA A 25 -24.29 25.89 -0.13
N GLY A 26 -23.24 25.75 -0.95
CA GLY A 26 -23.18 24.81 -2.05
C GLY A 26 -23.25 23.36 -1.60
N ALA A 27 -22.55 23.01 -0.52
CA ALA A 27 -22.59 21.69 0.10
C ALA A 27 -24.00 21.35 0.62
N SER A 28 -24.63 22.27 1.36
CA SER A 28 -26.00 22.11 1.87
C SER A 28 -27.02 21.93 0.74
N LYS A 29 -26.88 22.71 -0.34
CA LYS A 29 -27.74 22.57 -1.53
C LYS A 29 -27.55 21.21 -2.20
N LEU A 30 -26.32 20.71 -2.29
CA LEU A 30 -26.04 19.41 -2.89
C LEU A 30 -26.57 18.26 -2.03
N GLN A 31 -26.48 18.37 -0.71
CA GLN A 31 -27.05 17.40 0.25
C GLN A 31 -28.57 17.29 0.14
N SER A 32 -29.26 18.37 -0.27
CA SER A 32 -30.71 18.35 -0.46
C SER A 32 -31.19 17.55 -1.68
N VAL A 33 -30.28 17.14 -2.57
CA VAL A 33 -30.64 16.41 -3.79
C VAL A 33 -30.89 14.93 -3.44
N PRO A 34 -32.11 14.40 -3.66
CA PRO A 34 -32.41 13.01 -3.33
C PRO A 34 -31.49 12.03 -4.05
N GLY A 35 -30.96 11.05 -3.32
CA GLY A 35 -30.08 10.01 -3.85
C GLY A 35 -28.60 10.39 -3.95
N LEU A 36 -28.19 11.59 -3.53
CA LEU A 36 -26.77 11.95 -3.42
C LEU A 36 -26.28 11.82 -1.96
N ALA A 37 -25.23 11.05 -1.76
CA ALA A 37 -24.42 11.12 -0.55
C ALA A 37 -23.33 12.19 -0.74
N VAL A 38 -23.29 13.20 0.12
CA VAL A 38 -22.27 14.26 0.10
C VAL A 38 -21.45 14.16 1.38
N LYS A 39 -20.13 14.00 1.23
CA LYS A 39 -19.20 13.76 2.35
C LYS A 39 -18.02 14.71 2.27
N LEU A 40 -17.47 15.06 3.42
CA LEU A 40 -16.19 15.76 3.50
C LEU A 40 -15.05 14.75 3.34
N LEU A 41 -14.03 15.10 2.56
CA LEU A 41 -12.87 14.25 2.35
C LEU A 41 -11.96 14.22 3.58
N LYS A 42 -11.32 13.07 3.78
CA LYS A 42 -10.35 12.80 4.85
C LYS A 42 -8.94 12.62 4.28
N ARG A 43 -7.97 12.56 5.19
CA ARG A 43 -6.56 12.32 4.90
C ARG A 43 -6.23 10.84 5.14
N VAL A 44 -5.32 10.32 4.32
CA VAL A 44 -4.68 9.01 4.50
C VAL A 44 -3.22 9.21 4.89
N LYS A 45 -2.64 8.25 5.62
CA LYS A 45 -1.25 8.35 6.06
C LYS A 45 -0.59 6.97 6.13
N SER A 46 0.68 6.89 5.75
CA SER A 46 1.55 5.77 6.18
C SER A 46 1.87 5.92 7.67
N GLN A 47 1.95 4.79 8.38
CA GLN A 47 2.20 4.80 9.82
C GLN A 47 3.49 4.06 10.15
N ASP A 48 4.56 4.80 10.41
CA ASP A 48 5.74 4.29 11.12
C ASP A 48 5.60 4.62 12.61
N THR A 49 5.45 3.61 13.47
CA THR A 49 5.12 3.82 14.89
C THR A 49 6.28 4.32 15.75
N LEU A 50 7.50 4.38 15.20
CA LEU A 50 8.69 4.82 15.93
C LEU A 50 9.35 5.99 15.20
N GLY A 51 8.82 7.21 15.39
CA GLY A 51 9.62 8.43 15.33
C GLY A 51 10.31 8.79 14.01
N GLY A 52 9.75 8.35 12.88
CA GLY A 52 10.35 8.56 11.55
C GLY A 52 11.43 7.52 11.24
N ILE A 53 11.73 7.37 9.95
CA ILE A 53 12.91 6.65 9.49
C ILE A 53 14.10 7.22 10.27
N ILE A 54 14.68 6.44 11.17
CA ILE A 54 15.90 6.84 11.85
C ILE A 54 16.98 6.81 10.76
N PRO A 55 17.46 7.96 10.26
CA PRO A 55 18.62 7.95 9.39
C PRO A 55 19.76 7.39 10.24
N PRO A 56 20.63 6.53 9.71
CA PRO A 56 21.76 6.05 10.49
C PRO A 56 22.61 7.25 10.90
N GLU A 57 22.61 7.61 12.18
CA GLU A 57 23.65 8.48 12.71
C GLU A 57 24.96 7.68 12.71
N PRO A 58 26.04 8.18 12.09
CA PRO A 58 27.36 7.63 12.29
C PRO A 58 27.84 8.07 13.70
N GLY A 59 27.32 7.41 14.73
CA GLY A 59 27.72 7.61 16.12
C GLY A 59 29.02 6.86 16.42
N PRO A 60 29.99 7.46 17.14
CA PRO A 60 31.27 6.83 17.44
C PRO A 60 31.10 5.88 18.63
N GLY A 61 31.16 4.58 18.38
CA GLY A 61 31.32 3.58 19.43
C GLY A 61 30.47 2.33 19.22
N PRO A 62 30.89 1.18 19.76
CA PRO A 62 30.13 -0.05 19.64
C PRO A 62 28.87 0.10 20.49
N LEU A 63 27.75 0.42 19.85
CA LEU A 63 26.44 0.20 20.42
C LEU A 63 26.34 -1.29 20.75
N GLU A 64 25.95 -1.62 21.99
CA GLU A 64 25.39 -2.92 22.34
C GLU A 64 24.03 -3.08 21.62
N VAL A 65 24.07 -3.12 20.29
CA VAL A 65 23.03 -3.74 19.49
C VAL A 65 23.13 -5.22 19.84
N PRO A 66 22.02 -5.91 20.20
CA PRO A 66 22.04 -7.36 20.28
C PRO A 66 22.63 -7.86 18.96
N ILE A 67 23.82 -8.47 19.03
CA ILE A 67 24.44 -9.11 17.88
C ILE A 67 23.59 -10.34 17.59
N TYR A 68 22.52 -10.13 16.84
CA TYR A 68 21.83 -11.19 16.16
C TYR A 68 22.78 -11.65 15.06
N ALA A 69 23.34 -12.85 15.26
CA ALA A 69 24.26 -13.48 14.31
C ALA A 69 23.65 -13.49 12.90
N SER A 70 24.47 -13.56 11.85
CA SER A 70 24.02 -13.76 10.47
C SER A 70 23.07 -14.97 10.28
N SER A 71 23.02 -15.86 11.26
CA SER A 71 22.08 -16.97 11.42
C SER A 71 20.75 -16.62 12.12
N GLN A 72 20.48 -15.33 12.38
CA GLN A 72 19.17 -14.77 12.73
C GLN A 72 18.51 -14.10 11.52
N VAL A 73 18.89 -14.58 10.33
CA VAL A 73 18.03 -14.77 9.15
C VAL A 73 17.08 -13.62 8.88
N SER A 74 17.56 -12.64 8.12
CA SER A 74 16.68 -11.77 7.33
C SER A 74 15.55 -12.61 6.72
N LEU A 75 14.28 -12.21 6.87
CA LEU A 75 13.11 -12.89 6.30
C LEU A 75 13.33 -13.27 4.83
N ALA A 76 14.06 -12.43 4.10
CA ALA A 76 14.47 -12.67 2.72
C ALA A 76 15.16 -14.03 2.50
N SER A 77 15.97 -14.48 3.47
CA SER A 77 16.67 -15.76 3.44
C SER A 77 15.71 -16.94 3.64
N GLU A 78 14.68 -16.81 4.47
CA GLU A 78 13.61 -17.84 4.57
C GLU A 78 12.72 -17.83 3.32
N LEU A 79 12.40 -16.64 2.79
CA LEU A 79 11.66 -16.51 1.54
C LEU A 79 12.40 -17.18 0.38
N PHE A 80 13.74 -17.26 0.38
CA PHE A 80 14.49 -18.02 -0.61
C PHE A 80 14.11 -19.51 -0.56
N TYR A 81 14.10 -20.13 0.61
CA TYR A 81 13.74 -21.54 0.76
C TYR A 81 12.26 -21.79 0.42
N LEU A 82 11.36 -20.91 0.87
CA LEU A 82 9.93 -20.99 0.52
C LEU A 82 9.71 -20.92 -0.99
N ARG A 83 10.38 -19.99 -1.69
CA ARG A 83 10.30 -19.89 -3.15
C ARG A 83 10.85 -21.15 -3.85
N SER A 84 11.90 -21.74 -3.28
CA SER A 84 12.58 -22.94 -3.82
C SER A 84 11.89 -24.26 -3.48
N ALA A 85 10.81 -24.23 -2.68
CA ALA A 85 10.09 -25.45 -2.30
C ALA A 85 9.34 -26.10 -3.48
N LEU A 86 9.18 -25.38 -4.59
CA LEU A 86 8.55 -25.85 -5.83
C LEU A 86 9.54 -25.82 -7.00
N ASP A 87 9.30 -26.68 -8.00
CA ASP A 87 10.06 -26.72 -9.25
C ASP A 87 9.13 -26.41 -10.44
N PRO A 88 9.32 -25.29 -11.16
CA PRO A 88 10.32 -24.25 -10.93
C PRO A 88 10.01 -23.38 -9.69
N PRO A 89 11.00 -22.66 -9.13
CA PRO A 89 10.78 -21.77 -7.99
C PRO A 89 9.75 -20.67 -8.26
N ILE A 90 8.90 -20.40 -7.27
CA ILE A 90 7.81 -19.40 -7.36
C ILE A 90 8.33 -17.99 -7.04
N THR A 91 8.94 -17.34 -8.03
CA THR A 91 9.54 -16.01 -7.84
C THR A 91 8.60 -14.84 -8.13
N GLY A 92 7.38 -15.09 -8.62
CA GLY A 92 6.50 -14.05 -9.14
C GLY A 92 6.87 -13.57 -10.55
N LYS A 93 7.69 -14.32 -11.28
CA LYS A 93 8.00 -14.03 -12.69
C LYS A 93 6.72 -13.84 -13.50
N ASN A 94 6.71 -12.80 -14.34
CA ASN A 94 5.57 -12.37 -15.17
C ASN A 94 4.35 -11.85 -14.39
N ILE A 95 4.48 -11.59 -13.09
CA ILE A 95 3.45 -10.92 -12.29
C ILE A 95 3.85 -9.46 -12.12
N THR A 96 2.86 -8.59 -12.17
CA THR A 96 3.01 -7.17 -11.84
C THR A 96 2.09 -6.78 -10.69
N ILE A 97 2.65 -6.00 -9.77
CA ILE A 97 1.95 -5.47 -8.59
C ILE A 97 1.95 -3.95 -8.69
N ALA A 98 0.81 -3.31 -8.48
CA ALA A 98 0.74 -1.87 -8.29
C ALA A 98 1.04 -1.54 -6.82
N ILE A 99 2.01 -0.66 -6.58
CA ILE A 99 2.32 -0.18 -5.23
C ILE A 99 1.84 1.26 -5.16
N LEU A 100 0.80 1.49 -4.35
CA LEU A 100 0.20 2.81 -4.16
C LEU A 100 0.74 3.40 -2.87
N ASP A 101 1.80 4.21 -2.95
CA ASP A 101 2.55 4.65 -1.76
C ASP A 101 3.23 6.02 -1.96
N SER A 102 4.34 6.32 -1.28
CA SER A 102 5.10 7.56 -1.38
C SER A 102 6.05 7.65 -2.59
N GLY A 103 6.01 6.67 -3.49
CA GLY A 103 6.89 6.61 -4.66
C GLY A 103 7.87 5.44 -4.55
N ILE A 104 8.82 5.37 -5.49
CA ILE A 104 9.95 4.44 -5.43
C ILE A 104 11.22 5.17 -5.84
N ARG A 105 12.27 5.08 -5.02
CA ARG A 105 13.58 5.65 -5.31
C ARG A 105 14.23 4.96 -6.50
N HIS A 106 14.41 5.68 -7.61
CA HIS A 106 14.95 5.10 -8.86
C HIS A 106 16.40 4.61 -8.73
N THR A 107 17.14 5.18 -7.77
CA THR A 107 18.55 4.83 -7.53
C THR A 107 18.75 3.58 -6.67
N HIS A 108 17.69 3.00 -6.10
CA HIS A 108 17.79 1.85 -5.20
C HIS A 108 18.26 0.58 -5.93
N GLU A 109 19.42 0.04 -5.55
CA GLU A 109 20.07 -1.08 -6.28
C GLU A 109 19.18 -2.33 -6.32
N GLY A 110 18.51 -2.64 -5.19
CA GLY A 110 17.59 -3.77 -5.07
C GLY A 110 16.33 -3.67 -5.93
N LEU A 111 15.96 -2.48 -6.42
CA LEU A 111 14.76 -2.24 -7.22
C LEU A 111 15.06 -1.89 -8.68
N LYS A 112 16.33 -1.95 -9.07
CA LYS A 112 16.77 -1.68 -10.44
C LYS A 112 16.00 -2.55 -11.44
N ASN A 113 15.42 -1.90 -12.45
CA ASN A 113 14.61 -2.52 -13.52
C ASN A 113 13.32 -3.23 -13.05
N LYS A 114 12.83 -2.98 -11.84
CA LYS A 114 11.54 -3.54 -11.37
C LYS A 114 10.34 -2.70 -11.79
N VAL A 115 10.50 -1.37 -11.82
CA VAL A 115 9.44 -0.43 -12.15
C VAL A 115 9.26 -0.39 -13.67
N ILE A 116 8.06 -0.73 -14.14
CA ILE A 116 7.69 -0.73 -15.57
C ILE A 116 6.66 0.34 -15.92
N TYR A 117 6.10 0.99 -14.91
CA TYR A 117 5.14 2.06 -15.07
C TYR A 117 5.17 2.96 -13.84
N GLU A 118 4.97 4.25 -14.03
CA GLU A 118 4.84 5.19 -12.93
C GLU A 118 3.75 6.23 -13.20
N ALA A 119 3.08 6.66 -12.14
CA ALA A 119 2.14 7.77 -12.15
C ALA A 119 2.10 8.43 -10.77
N ASN A 120 1.98 9.76 -10.75
CA ASN A 120 1.90 10.53 -9.52
C ASN A 120 0.52 11.21 -9.41
N PHE A 121 -0.17 10.91 -8.31
CA PHE A 121 -1.45 11.48 -7.93
C PHE A 121 -1.34 12.34 -6.68
N SER A 122 -0.17 12.40 -6.02
CA SER A 122 0.04 13.29 -4.87
C SER A 122 0.37 14.72 -5.32
N ASN A 123 0.55 15.60 -4.34
CA ASN A 123 0.95 16.99 -4.58
C ASN A 123 2.47 17.16 -4.79
N SER A 124 3.25 16.08 -4.72
CA SER A 124 4.69 16.11 -4.98
C SER A 124 5.00 16.38 -6.46
N PRO A 125 6.18 16.90 -6.81
CA PRO A 125 6.51 17.21 -8.19
C PRO A 125 6.83 15.98 -9.06
N THR A 126 7.19 14.83 -8.47
CA THR A 126 7.64 13.64 -9.21
C THR A 126 7.21 12.34 -8.53
N CYS A 127 7.40 11.20 -9.20
CA CYS A 127 7.20 9.84 -8.66
C CYS A 127 8.35 9.34 -7.76
N GLU A 128 9.43 10.13 -7.62
CA GLU A 128 10.57 9.78 -6.77
C GLU A 128 10.13 9.73 -5.31
N ASP A 129 10.67 8.77 -4.57
CA ASP A 129 10.36 8.62 -3.16
C ASP A 129 11.29 9.46 -2.29
N ILE A 130 10.78 10.59 -1.81
CA ILE A 130 11.46 11.45 -0.83
C ILE A 130 11.19 10.98 0.60
N PHE A 131 10.06 10.29 0.82
CA PHE A 131 9.64 9.84 2.15
C PHE A 131 10.19 8.44 2.50
N ASP A 132 10.60 7.65 1.51
CA ASP A 132 11.25 6.32 1.60
C ASP A 132 10.36 5.12 1.96
N HIS A 133 9.12 5.37 2.42
CA HIS A 133 8.18 4.29 2.77
C HIS A 133 7.82 3.41 1.57
N GLY A 134 7.45 4.01 0.44
CA GLY A 134 7.08 3.28 -0.78
C GLY A 134 8.23 2.47 -1.37
N THR A 135 9.46 2.96 -1.27
CA THR A 135 10.68 2.23 -1.62
C THR A 135 10.84 0.99 -0.75
N GLY A 136 10.57 1.13 0.55
CA GLY A 136 10.67 0.01 1.47
C GLY A 136 9.62 -1.07 1.26
N VAL A 137 8.38 -0.65 1.06
CA VAL A 137 7.26 -1.53 0.66
C VAL A 137 7.60 -2.25 -0.64
N ALA A 138 8.11 -1.53 -1.64
CA ALA A 138 8.50 -2.11 -2.92
C ALA A 138 9.63 -3.13 -2.80
N TYR A 139 10.64 -2.88 -1.97
CA TYR A 139 11.70 -3.85 -1.74
C TYR A 139 11.17 -5.12 -1.08
N CYS A 140 10.33 -4.99 -0.05
CA CYS A 140 9.70 -6.15 0.60
C CYS A 140 8.87 -6.98 -0.37
N ALA A 141 8.18 -6.33 -1.33
CA ALA A 141 7.38 -7.00 -2.33
C ALA A 141 8.23 -7.67 -3.43
N VAL A 142 9.13 -6.94 -4.09
CA VAL A 142 9.77 -7.36 -5.35
C VAL A 142 11.28 -7.15 -5.41
N GLY A 143 11.87 -6.60 -4.35
CA GLY A 143 13.27 -6.21 -4.29
C GLY A 143 14.23 -7.40 -4.36
N GLY A 144 15.45 -7.14 -4.79
CA GLY A 144 16.51 -8.14 -4.87
C GLY A 144 16.27 -9.21 -5.93
N ARG A 145 16.81 -10.41 -5.69
CA ARG A 145 16.85 -11.52 -6.65
C ARG A 145 16.55 -12.84 -5.96
N HIS A 146 16.43 -13.90 -6.75
CA HIS A 146 16.33 -15.26 -6.24
C HIS A 146 17.66 -15.97 -6.47
N SER A 147 18.59 -15.80 -5.53
CA SER A 147 19.91 -16.42 -5.56
C SER A 147 20.33 -16.81 -4.13
N VAL A 148 21.10 -17.89 -4.00
CA VAL A 148 21.59 -18.36 -2.70
C VAL A 148 22.47 -17.27 -2.08
N GLY A 149 22.15 -16.89 -0.84
CA GLY A 149 22.89 -15.86 -0.10
C GLY A 149 22.60 -14.42 -0.51
N GLU A 150 21.67 -14.18 -1.44
CA GLU A 150 21.15 -12.85 -1.74
C GLU A 150 19.83 -12.61 -1.01
N GLU A 151 19.66 -11.40 -0.50
CA GLU A 151 18.36 -10.95 0.01
C GLU A 151 17.42 -10.56 -1.14
N GLY A 152 16.13 -10.78 -0.93
CA GLY A 152 15.08 -10.36 -1.83
C GLY A 152 13.72 -10.40 -1.14
N GLY A 153 12.80 -9.62 -1.70
CA GLY A 153 11.41 -9.58 -1.26
C GLY A 153 10.66 -10.88 -1.52
N ALA A 154 9.35 -10.86 -1.29
CA ALA A 154 8.47 -12.01 -1.46
C ALA A 154 8.46 -12.54 -2.90
N ALA A 155 8.43 -11.64 -3.89
CA ALA A 155 8.29 -11.96 -5.31
C ALA A 155 9.34 -11.22 -6.17
N PRO A 156 10.64 -11.57 -6.09
CA PRO A 156 11.69 -10.83 -6.78
C PRO A 156 11.76 -11.09 -8.30
N GLY A 157 10.91 -11.95 -8.84
CA GLY A 157 10.70 -12.07 -10.27
C GLY A 157 9.62 -11.11 -10.81
N ALA A 158 8.86 -10.47 -9.92
CA ALA A 158 7.76 -9.58 -10.29
C ALA A 158 8.24 -8.19 -10.71
N GLN A 159 7.35 -7.47 -11.40
CA GLN A 159 7.49 -6.08 -11.80
C GLN A 159 6.48 -5.19 -11.05
N VAL A 160 6.69 -3.87 -11.11
CA VAL A 160 5.89 -2.90 -10.33
C VAL A 160 5.37 -1.77 -11.18
N TRP A 161 4.11 -1.40 -10.92
CA TRP A 161 3.60 -0.06 -11.20
C TRP A 161 3.82 0.81 -9.95
N ASN A 162 4.66 1.85 -10.07
CA ASN A 162 4.89 2.84 -9.01
C ASN A 162 3.80 3.91 -9.06
N ILE A 163 2.83 3.86 -8.16
CA ILE A 163 1.70 4.78 -8.14
C ILE A 163 1.82 5.66 -6.90
N LYS A 164 2.36 6.87 -7.03
CA LYS A 164 2.54 7.75 -5.89
C LYS A 164 1.22 8.40 -5.50
N VAL A 165 0.73 8.10 -4.29
CA VAL A 165 -0.50 8.65 -3.69
C VAL A 165 -0.24 9.37 -2.36
N LEU A 166 0.94 9.14 -1.76
CA LEU A 166 1.42 9.87 -0.60
C LEU A 166 2.46 10.91 -1.03
N ASP A 167 2.38 12.09 -0.46
CA ASP A 167 3.32 13.18 -0.68
C ASP A 167 4.68 12.91 0.01
N ASP A 168 5.58 13.88 -0.04
CA ASP A 168 6.94 13.76 0.48
C ASP A 168 7.00 13.74 2.02
N ASN A 169 5.85 13.85 2.69
CA ASN A 169 5.69 13.69 4.15
C ASN A 169 4.91 12.41 4.51
N GLY A 170 4.64 11.52 3.54
CA GLY A 170 3.89 10.28 3.76
C GLY A 170 2.39 10.51 3.93
N GLU A 171 1.86 11.64 3.47
CA GLU A 171 0.45 11.99 3.61
C GLU A 171 -0.28 12.02 2.27
N GLY A 172 -1.52 11.57 2.24
CA GLY A 172 -2.39 11.64 1.07
C GLY A 172 -3.80 12.08 1.44
N ASP A 173 -4.66 12.17 0.44
CA ASP A 173 -6.08 12.44 0.60
C ASP A 173 -6.92 11.42 -0.17
N GLU A 174 -8.16 11.23 0.27
CA GLU A 174 -9.09 10.27 -0.30
C GLU A 174 -9.34 10.49 -1.80
N GLU A 175 -9.38 11.75 -2.26
CA GLU A 175 -9.58 12.06 -3.69
C GLU A 175 -8.43 11.52 -4.53
N ASN A 176 -7.18 11.83 -4.17
CA ASN A 176 -6.01 11.39 -4.93
C ASN A 176 -5.86 9.87 -4.95
N VAL A 177 -6.14 9.20 -3.82
CA VAL A 177 -6.19 7.74 -3.75
C VAL A 177 -7.24 7.16 -4.68
N VAL A 178 -8.47 7.69 -4.68
CA VAL A 178 -9.54 7.22 -5.55
C VAL A 178 -9.17 7.40 -7.02
N MET A 179 -8.65 8.57 -7.38
CA MET A 179 -8.21 8.84 -8.76
C MET A 179 -7.07 7.89 -9.19
N ALA A 180 -6.16 7.53 -8.28
CA ALA A 180 -5.07 6.61 -8.55
C ALA A 180 -5.56 5.16 -8.79
N ILE A 181 -6.51 4.69 -7.99
CA ILE A 181 -7.08 3.34 -8.14
C ILE A 181 -7.94 3.27 -9.41
N GLU A 182 -8.75 4.30 -9.70
CA GLU A 182 -9.46 4.45 -10.98
C GLU A 182 -8.51 4.35 -12.17
N HIS A 183 -7.37 5.05 -12.09
CA HIS A 183 -6.36 5.02 -13.12
C HIS A 183 -5.73 3.64 -13.30
N CYS A 184 -5.51 2.89 -12.21
CA CYS A 184 -5.04 1.50 -12.31
C CYS A 184 -6.05 0.60 -13.02
N ILE A 185 -7.34 0.74 -12.70
CA ILE A 185 -8.42 -0.01 -13.36
C ILE A 185 -8.51 0.35 -14.84
N ASP A 186 -8.53 1.65 -15.16
CA ASP A 186 -8.60 2.14 -16.53
C ASP A 186 -7.36 1.72 -17.35
N ARG A 187 -6.17 1.74 -16.75
CA ARG A 187 -4.94 1.26 -17.38
C ARG A 187 -5.00 -0.23 -17.68
N LYS A 188 -5.41 -1.08 -16.72
CA LYS A 188 -5.62 -2.52 -16.96
C LYS A 188 -6.58 -2.73 -18.14
N ARG A 189 -7.72 -2.03 -18.13
CA ARG A 189 -8.70 -2.10 -19.21
C ARG A 189 -8.11 -1.73 -20.57
N LYS A 190 -7.42 -0.58 -20.68
CA LYS A 190 -6.78 -0.13 -21.92
C LYS A 190 -5.71 -1.09 -22.44
N LEU A 191 -4.93 -1.69 -21.54
CA LEU A 191 -3.94 -2.71 -21.88
C LEU A 191 -4.62 -3.96 -22.45
N MET A 192 -5.72 -4.41 -21.85
CA MET A 192 -6.50 -5.54 -22.37
C MET A 192 -7.16 -5.22 -23.72
N GLU A 193 -7.71 -4.01 -23.88
CA GLU A 193 -8.28 -3.52 -25.14
C GLU A 193 -7.22 -3.46 -26.26
N SER A 194 -5.93 -3.29 -25.92
CA SER A 194 -4.81 -3.34 -26.87
C SER A 194 -4.44 -4.76 -27.32
N GLY A 195 -5.10 -5.80 -26.77
CA GLY A 195 -4.88 -7.21 -27.10
C GLY A 195 -4.00 -7.97 -26.10
N LEU A 196 -3.57 -7.34 -25.01
CA LEU A 196 -2.86 -8.04 -23.95
C LEU A 196 -3.81 -8.94 -23.15
N LEU A 197 -3.36 -10.13 -22.81
CA LEU A 197 -4.11 -11.04 -21.95
C LEU A 197 -3.99 -10.58 -20.49
N GLU A 198 -4.95 -10.94 -19.65
CA GLU A 198 -4.97 -10.53 -18.24
C GLU A 198 -3.72 -10.95 -17.44
N ASN A 199 -3.05 -12.02 -17.87
CA ASN A 199 -1.80 -12.52 -17.28
C ASN A 199 -0.53 -11.95 -17.95
N ASP A 200 -0.66 -10.94 -18.82
CA ASP A 200 0.49 -10.26 -19.41
C ASP A 200 1.25 -9.48 -18.33
N PRO A 201 2.59 -9.55 -18.30
CA PRO A 201 3.41 -8.86 -17.31
C PRO A 201 3.24 -7.34 -17.33
N GLN A 202 2.66 -6.73 -18.37
CA GLN A 202 2.36 -5.31 -18.34
C GLN A 202 1.18 -4.94 -17.44
N ILE A 203 0.33 -5.90 -17.06
CA ILE A 203 -0.90 -5.69 -16.29
C ILE A 203 -0.69 -5.98 -14.81
N ALA A 204 -1.00 -4.99 -13.96
CA ALA A 204 -1.10 -5.21 -12.52
C ALA A 204 -2.45 -5.83 -12.15
N ASN A 205 -2.41 -7.00 -11.50
CA ASN A 205 -3.61 -7.70 -11.00
C ASN A 205 -3.78 -7.60 -9.48
N PHE A 206 -2.78 -7.04 -8.80
CA PHE A 206 -2.80 -6.79 -7.37
C PHE A 206 -2.34 -5.37 -7.10
N MET A 207 -2.89 -4.76 -6.06
CA MET A 207 -2.44 -3.51 -5.51
C MET A 207 -2.08 -3.69 -4.04
N ASN A 208 -0.96 -3.09 -3.63
CA ASN A 208 -0.56 -3.00 -2.24
C ASN A 208 -0.85 -1.58 -1.73
N LEU A 209 -1.52 -1.52 -0.57
CA LEU A 209 -1.88 -0.29 0.15
C LEU A 209 -1.34 -0.38 1.59
N SER A 210 -0.08 0.01 1.79
CA SER A 210 0.58 0.01 3.11
C SER A 210 0.34 1.32 3.89
N TRP A 211 -0.88 1.82 3.86
CA TRP A 211 -1.34 3.03 4.55
C TRP A 211 -2.80 2.88 4.94
N GLY A 212 -3.31 3.80 5.76
CA GLY A 212 -4.73 3.78 6.13
C GLY A 212 -5.28 5.13 6.58
N ALA A 213 -6.60 5.18 6.75
CA ALA A 213 -7.31 6.23 7.47
C ALA A 213 -8.19 5.63 8.58
N PRO A 214 -8.54 6.40 9.63
CA PRO A 214 -9.46 5.93 10.65
C PRO A 214 -10.77 5.40 10.03
N ASP A 215 -11.17 4.18 10.40
CA ASP A 215 -12.44 3.60 9.96
C ASP A 215 -13.61 4.38 10.58
N ASP A 216 -14.54 4.83 9.76
CA ASP A 216 -15.78 5.50 10.16
C ASP A 216 -16.98 4.56 10.17
N GLY A 217 -16.87 3.36 9.60
CA GLY A 217 -17.98 2.41 9.44
C GLY A 217 -18.95 2.83 8.34
N ASP A 218 -18.55 3.78 7.50
CA ASP A 218 -19.37 4.30 6.40
C ASP A 218 -19.25 3.37 5.19
N PRO A 219 -20.33 2.70 4.75
CA PRO A 219 -20.30 1.82 3.59
C PRO A 219 -20.05 2.58 2.28
N ASP A 220 -20.31 3.89 2.27
CA ASP A 220 -20.09 4.77 1.12
C ASP A 220 -18.77 5.56 1.27
N ASN A 221 -17.84 5.13 2.13
CA ASN A 221 -16.51 5.74 2.20
C ASN A 221 -15.84 5.69 0.81
N PRO A 222 -15.25 6.80 0.34
CA PRO A 222 -14.75 6.91 -1.03
C PRO A 222 -13.68 5.86 -1.38
N ILE A 223 -12.80 5.52 -0.43
CA ILE A 223 -11.74 4.53 -0.64
C ILE A 223 -12.33 3.11 -0.66
N ARG A 224 -13.34 2.82 0.18
CA ARG A 224 -14.03 1.52 0.15
C ARG A 224 -14.74 1.29 -1.17
N LEU A 225 -15.45 2.30 -1.68
CA LEU A 225 -16.13 2.24 -2.98
C LEU A 225 -15.17 1.96 -4.13
N VAL A 226 -14.01 2.62 -4.17
CA VAL A 226 -13.03 2.38 -5.24
C VAL A 226 -12.31 1.02 -5.08
N CYS A 227 -12.09 0.54 -3.85
CA CYS A 227 -11.55 -0.80 -3.62
C CYS A 227 -12.52 -1.89 -4.09
N LYS A 228 -13.83 -1.71 -3.86
CA LYS A 228 -14.87 -2.57 -4.42
C LYS A 228 -14.84 -2.56 -5.95
N ALA A 229 -14.72 -1.38 -6.55
CA ALA A 229 -14.61 -1.26 -8.01
C ALA A 229 -13.34 -1.94 -8.57
N ALA A 230 -12.20 -1.85 -7.85
CA ALA A 230 -10.98 -2.56 -8.19
C ALA A 230 -11.16 -4.08 -8.12
N PHE A 231 -11.81 -4.58 -7.07
CA PHE A 231 -12.15 -5.99 -6.93
C PHE A 231 -13.04 -6.50 -8.07
N GLU A 232 -14.08 -5.74 -8.44
CA GLU A 232 -14.96 -6.04 -9.59
C GLU A 232 -14.20 -6.02 -10.92
N ALA A 233 -13.19 -5.16 -11.05
CA ALA A 233 -12.25 -5.14 -12.17
C ALA A 233 -11.14 -6.20 -12.09
N ARG A 234 -11.22 -7.13 -11.14
CA ARG A 234 -10.27 -8.21 -10.90
C ARG A 234 -8.86 -7.69 -10.60
N ILE A 235 -8.78 -6.62 -9.81
CA ILE A 235 -7.55 -6.11 -9.19
C ILE A 235 -7.69 -6.30 -7.68
N GLY A 236 -6.97 -7.28 -7.12
CA GLY A 236 -7.03 -7.60 -5.69
C GLY A 236 -6.28 -6.56 -4.84
N SER A 237 -6.85 -6.15 -3.72
CA SER A 237 -6.25 -5.16 -2.82
C SER A 237 -5.67 -5.84 -1.58
N VAL A 238 -4.37 -5.72 -1.35
CA VAL A 238 -3.69 -6.17 -0.13
C VAL A 238 -3.36 -4.94 0.71
N VAL A 239 -3.91 -4.87 1.92
CA VAL A 239 -3.97 -3.63 2.71
C VAL A 239 -3.43 -3.86 4.11
N ALA A 240 -2.64 -2.93 4.62
CA ALA A 240 -2.21 -2.95 6.01
C ALA A 240 -3.40 -2.75 6.97
N ALA A 241 -3.56 -3.62 7.99
CA ALA A 241 -4.65 -3.48 8.97
C ALA A 241 -4.60 -2.17 9.78
N GLY A 242 -3.42 -1.54 9.86
CA GLY A 242 -3.12 -0.39 10.69
C GLY A 242 -2.23 -0.72 11.89
N ASN A 243 -1.69 0.33 12.50
CA ASN A 243 -0.79 0.26 13.65
C ASN A 243 -1.41 0.87 14.92
N GLY A 244 -2.75 0.84 15.02
CA GLY A 244 -3.53 1.40 16.13
C GLY A 244 -4.00 0.37 17.16
N GLY A 245 -3.43 -0.85 17.14
CA GLY A 245 -3.70 -1.90 18.11
C GLY A 245 -3.28 -1.52 19.54
N PRO A 246 -3.52 -2.37 20.55
CA PRO A 246 -4.07 -3.74 20.47
C PRO A 246 -5.59 -3.83 20.62
N ALA A 247 -6.30 -2.71 20.74
CA ALA A 247 -7.74 -2.69 21.04
C ALA A 247 -8.57 -3.40 19.94
N PRO A 248 -9.62 -4.15 20.29
CA PRO A 248 -10.60 -4.62 19.29
C PRO A 248 -11.22 -3.44 18.54
N GLY A 249 -11.47 -3.60 17.24
CA GLY A 249 -12.04 -2.54 16.40
C GLY A 249 -11.05 -1.44 16.01
N SER A 250 -9.75 -1.73 16.03
CA SER A 250 -8.68 -0.79 15.67
C SER A 250 -8.27 -0.86 14.18
N LEU A 251 -8.93 -1.69 13.36
CA LEU A 251 -8.70 -1.73 11.91
C LEU A 251 -8.94 -0.37 11.27
N MET A 252 -8.10 -0.05 10.31
CA MET A 252 -8.20 1.16 9.50
C MET A 252 -8.97 0.88 8.19
N SER A 253 -9.47 1.94 7.55
CA SER A 253 -9.93 1.90 6.17
C SER A 253 -8.72 2.02 5.23
N PRO A 254 -8.64 1.23 4.12
CA PRO A 254 -9.66 0.32 3.61
C PRO A 254 -9.50 -1.15 4.07
N ALA A 255 -8.64 -1.45 5.04
CA ALA A 255 -8.46 -2.81 5.54
C ALA A 255 -9.72 -3.37 6.22
N CYS A 256 -10.62 -2.54 6.74
CA CYS A 256 -11.92 -3.00 7.23
C CYS A 256 -12.84 -3.56 6.11
N ASP A 257 -12.64 -3.17 4.85
CA ASP A 257 -13.58 -3.47 3.77
C ASP A 257 -13.65 -4.96 3.38
N LEU A 258 -14.83 -5.46 3.01
CA LEU A 258 -15.01 -6.86 2.61
C LEU A 258 -14.22 -7.23 1.34
N ASN A 259 -13.97 -6.28 0.44
CA ASN A 259 -13.35 -6.52 -0.86
C ASN A 259 -11.83 -6.38 -0.83
N THR A 260 -11.24 -6.20 0.36
CA THR A 260 -9.79 -6.10 0.56
C THR A 260 -9.28 -7.27 1.39
N VAL A 261 -8.00 -7.60 1.23
CA VAL A 261 -7.29 -8.55 2.08
C VAL A 261 -6.49 -7.75 3.09
N ALA A 262 -6.96 -7.71 4.32
CA ALA A 262 -6.28 -7.07 5.43
C ALA A 262 -5.17 -7.96 5.97
N VAL A 263 -3.97 -7.39 6.08
CA VAL A 263 -2.82 -8.07 6.67
C VAL A 263 -2.66 -7.54 8.10
N GLY A 264 -2.49 -8.44 9.07
CA GLY A 264 -2.11 -8.27 10.49
C GLY A 264 -0.60 -8.53 10.72
N ALA A 265 0.05 -7.95 11.73
CA ALA A 265 1.52 -7.92 11.82
C ALA A 265 1.97 -8.84 12.94
N VAL A 266 2.98 -9.66 12.67
CA VAL A 266 3.58 -10.55 13.67
C VAL A 266 5.07 -10.26 13.84
N THR A 267 5.55 -10.55 15.04
CA THR A 267 6.96 -10.56 15.40
C THR A 267 7.63 -11.85 14.93
N PHE A 268 8.95 -11.83 14.75
CA PHE A 268 9.69 -13.02 14.30
C PHE A 268 10.00 -13.97 15.46
N VAL A 269 10.62 -13.45 16.53
CA VAL A 269 10.96 -14.21 17.74
C VAL A 269 10.58 -13.39 18.97
N PRO A 270 9.56 -13.81 19.75
CA PRO A 270 8.66 -14.94 19.48
C PRO A 270 7.77 -14.68 18.24
N PHE A 271 7.14 -15.71 17.70
CA PHE A 271 6.12 -15.56 16.64
C PHE A 271 4.78 -15.19 17.27
N GLU A 272 4.53 -13.89 17.44
CA GLU A 272 3.35 -13.36 18.13
C GLU A 272 2.77 -12.19 17.37
N VAL A 273 1.47 -11.91 17.56
CA VAL A 273 0.85 -10.71 16.99
C VAL A 273 1.51 -9.49 17.63
N TRP A 274 2.08 -8.62 16.79
CA TRP A 274 2.70 -7.38 17.24
C TRP A 274 1.67 -6.52 17.97
N GLU A 275 2.07 -5.93 19.10
CA GLU A 275 1.16 -5.20 19.99
C GLU A 275 0.37 -4.11 19.26
N PHE A 276 1.04 -3.36 18.37
CA PHE A 276 0.43 -2.29 17.60
C PHE A 276 -0.36 -2.77 16.38
N SER A 277 -0.30 -4.06 16.01
CA SER A 277 -1.13 -4.57 14.91
C SER A 277 -2.61 -4.35 15.21
N SER A 278 -3.28 -3.54 14.38
CA SER A 278 -4.72 -3.33 14.45
C SER A 278 -5.49 -4.65 14.34
N ARG A 279 -6.64 -4.69 15.02
CA ARG A 279 -7.42 -5.91 15.26
C ARG A 279 -8.90 -5.69 15.03
N GLY A 280 -9.56 -6.75 14.57
CA GLY A 280 -11.02 -6.81 14.45
C GLY A 280 -11.76 -6.93 15.78
N PRO A 281 -13.09 -7.10 15.72
CA PRO A 281 -13.89 -7.10 14.48
C PRO A 281 -13.94 -5.72 13.82
N THR A 282 -14.35 -5.63 12.56
CA THR A 282 -14.66 -4.32 11.94
C THR A 282 -15.88 -3.69 12.62
N LYS A 283 -16.20 -2.43 12.34
CA LYS A 283 -17.39 -1.78 12.88
C LYS A 283 -18.70 -2.47 12.49
N GLU A 284 -18.71 -3.18 11.36
CA GLU A 284 -19.81 -4.00 10.87
C GLU A 284 -19.79 -5.43 11.40
N GLY A 285 -18.81 -5.79 12.23
CA GLY A 285 -18.70 -7.10 12.85
C GLY A 285 -17.97 -8.15 12.00
N LEU A 286 -17.27 -7.76 10.93
CA LEU A 286 -16.51 -8.70 10.11
C LEU A 286 -15.25 -9.20 10.85
N ILE A 287 -14.88 -10.45 10.62
CA ILE A 287 -13.62 -11.03 11.12
C ILE A 287 -12.49 -10.54 10.23
N LYS A 288 -11.60 -9.72 10.80
CA LYS A 288 -10.38 -9.20 10.18
C LYS A 288 -9.29 -8.97 11.25
N PRO A 289 -7.99 -8.87 10.89
CA PRO A 289 -7.42 -9.04 9.55
C PRO A 289 -7.59 -10.45 9.00
N ASP A 290 -7.52 -10.60 7.67
CA ASP A 290 -7.71 -11.87 6.97
C ASP A 290 -6.52 -12.81 7.14
N VAL A 291 -5.31 -12.24 7.19
CA VAL A 291 -4.05 -12.97 7.38
C VAL A 291 -3.12 -12.16 8.27
N VAL A 292 -2.07 -12.79 8.80
CA VAL A 292 -0.96 -12.09 9.43
C VAL A 292 0.35 -12.36 8.69
N PHE A 293 1.25 -11.39 8.69
CA PHE A 293 2.58 -11.52 8.11
C PHE A 293 3.62 -10.77 8.93
N TYR A 294 4.89 -11.09 8.74
CA TYR A 294 5.99 -10.41 9.40
C TYR A 294 5.98 -8.92 9.03
N GLY A 295 6.00 -8.04 10.03
CA GLY A 295 5.86 -6.59 9.84
C GLY A 295 6.70 -5.76 10.81
N ILE A 296 7.73 -6.36 11.41
CA ILE A 296 8.71 -5.65 12.25
C ILE A 296 10.13 -5.99 11.81
N PHE A 297 11.04 -5.01 11.91
CA PHE A 297 12.46 -5.16 11.53
C PHE A 297 12.68 -5.62 10.08
N THR A 298 11.87 -5.11 9.16
CA THR A 298 12.10 -5.31 7.72
C THR A 298 13.24 -4.39 7.24
N SER A 299 14.30 -5.00 6.69
CA SER A 299 15.47 -4.29 6.15
C SER A 299 15.40 -4.21 4.62
N LEU A 300 15.83 -3.08 4.06
CA LEU A 300 15.70 -2.76 2.63
C LEU A 300 16.81 -3.26 1.71
N HIS A 301 17.81 -3.96 2.24
CA HIS A 301 18.99 -4.54 1.57
C HIS A 301 20.21 -4.30 2.48
N PRO A 302 21.27 -5.13 2.48
CA PRO A 302 22.40 -5.01 3.42
C PRO A 302 23.22 -3.72 3.29
N ARG A 303 22.89 -2.85 2.33
CA ARG A 303 23.57 -1.57 2.07
C ARG A 303 22.66 -0.35 2.24
N ASP A 304 21.35 -0.57 2.36
CA ASP A 304 20.34 0.48 2.60
C ASP A 304 19.73 0.21 3.99
N TYR A 305 20.38 0.77 5.01
CA TYR A 305 20.07 0.54 6.43
C TYR A 305 18.88 1.38 6.91
N ALA A 306 17.71 1.20 6.29
CA ALA A 306 16.45 1.67 6.82
C ALA A 306 15.67 0.48 7.41
N ASN A 307 15.37 0.56 8.71
CA ASN A 307 14.52 -0.41 9.40
C ASN A 307 13.10 0.16 9.46
N PHE A 308 12.14 -0.54 8.88
CA PHE A 308 10.74 -0.13 8.93
C PHE A 308 10.01 -0.84 10.08
N TYR A 309 9.10 -0.11 10.72
CA TYR A 309 8.24 -0.60 11.78
C TYR A 309 6.78 -0.39 11.38
N GLY A 310 6.20 -1.43 10.81
CA GLY A 310 4.96 -1.34 10.05
C GLY A 310 5.05 -2.26 8.84
N ARG A 311 3.96 -2.37 8.08
CA ARG A 311 3.90 -3.21 6.88
C ARG A 311 3.17 -2.53 5.75
#